data_AF-A0A5J4P9M5-F1
#
_entry.id   AF-A0A5J4P9M5-F1
#
_cell.length_a   1.000
_cell.length_b   1.000
_cell.length_c   1.000
_cell.angle_alpha   90.00
_cell.angle_beta   90.00
_cell.angle_gamma   90.00
#
_symmetry.space_group_name_H-M   'P 1'
#
loop_
_entity.id
_entity.type
_entity.pdbx_description
1 polymer ?
#
loop_
_entity_poly.entity_id
_entity_poly.type
_entity_poly.pdbx_seq_one_letter_code
_entity_poly.pdbx_strand_id
1 'polypeptide(L)'
;LKFVLVDPKKVEFSIYSIIENHFLAKLPGDDDAIVTDVSKVVQTLNSICIEMDSRYDLLKKAHVRNLKEYNEKFFNRRLNPEKGHKFMPYIVVIIDEFGDLIMTAGKEAELPIARIAQLARAIGIHMIIATQRPTTNIITGTIKANSRYTEKITNKSPVIK
;
A
#
# COMPACT_ATOMS: atom_id res chain seq x y z
N LEU A 1 -3.79 -12.60 -1.95
CA LEU A 1 -3.77 -11.14 -2.19
C LEU A 1 -4.56 -10.48 -1.06
N LYS A 2 -4.18 -9.28 -0.64
CA LYS A 2 -4.88 -8.43 0.32
C LYS A 2 -4.86 -7.00 -0.19
N PHE A 3 -5.90 -6.23 0.10
CA PHE A 3 -6.06 -4.83 -0.27
C PHE A 3 -6.13 -3.96 0.98
N VAL A 4 -5.59 -2.75 0.88
CA VAL A 4 -5.78 -1.66 1.84
C VAL A 4 -6.35 -0.50 1.04
N LEU A 5 -7.59 -0.11 1.35
CA LEU A 5 -8.30 0.93 0.61
C LEU A 5 -8.38 2.20 1.48
N VAL A 6 -7.88 3.30 0.93
CA VAL A 6 -7.91 4.61 1.57
C VAL A 6 -8.76 5.54 0.71
N ASP A 7 -9.93 5.91 1.26
CA ASP A 7 -10.86 6.86 0.67
C ASP A 7 -11.19 7.95 1.71
N PRO A 8 -10.46 9.08 1.70
CA PRO A 8 -10.70 10.15 2.67
C PRO A 8 -12.08 10.83 2.46
N LYS A 9 -12.75 10.63 1.32
CA LYS A 9 -14.04 11.27 1.00
C LYS A 9 -15.24 10.34 1.18
N LYS A 10 -15.05 9.03 1.38
CA LYS A 10 -16.10 8.00 1.50
C LYS A 10 -17.01 7.86 0.26
N VAL A 11 -16.61 8.38 -0.89
CA VAL A 11 -17.47 8.41 -2.09
C VAL A 11 -17.18 7.23 -3.02
N GLU A 12 -15.92 6.83 -3.16
CA GLU A 12 -15.46 5.99 -4.27
C GLU A 12 -15.31 4.51 -3.89
N PHE A 13 -14.98 4.19 -2.63
CA PHE A 13 -14.74 2.79 -2.22
C PHE A 13 -15.85 2.10 -1.42
N SER A 14 -16.96 2.78 -1.17
CA SER A 14 -18.10 2.23 -0.41
C SER A 14 -18.68 0.92 -0.99
N ILE A 15 -18.62 0.76 -2.32
CA ILE A 15 -19.03 -0.46 -3.05
C ILE A 15 -18.13 -1.68 -2.76
N TYR A 16 -16.86 -1.48 -2.38
CA TYR A 16 -15.90 -2.56 -2.14
C TYR A 16 -15.95 -3.14 -0.72
N SER A 17 -16.86 -2.64 0.12
CA SER A 17 -17.16 -3.24 1.44
C SER A 17 -17.57 -4.73 1.34
N ILE A 18 -18.09 -5.17 0.20
CA ILE A 18 -18.53 -6.56 -0.02
C ILE A 18 -17.35 -7.56 -0.04
N ILE A 19 -16.13 -7.13 -0.40
CA ILE A 19 -14.92 -7.98 -0.44
C ILE A 19 -14.10 -7.96 0.86
N GLU A 20 -14.62 -7.27 1.89
CA GLU A 20 -13.97 -6.98 3.17
C GLU A 20 -13.45 -8.23 3.88
N ASN A 21 -14.28 -9.26 4.03
CA ASN A 21 -13.95 -10.45 4.80
C ASN A 21 -12.79 -11.29 4.23
N HIS A 22 -12.51 -11.17 2.93
CA HIS A 22 -11.51 -12.00 2.26
C HIS A 22 -10.23 -11.23 1.92
N PHE A 23 -10.31 -9.92 1.73
CA PHE A 23 -9.22 -9.15 1.14
C PHE A 23 -8.79 -7.91 1.91
N LEU A 24 -9.59 -7.30 2.78
CA LEU A 24 -9.20 -6.05 3.45
C LEU A 24 -8.39 -6.31 4.72
N ALA A 25 -7.30 -5.56 4.91
CA ALA A 25 -6.56 -5.56 6.18
C ALA A 25 -7.18 -4.54 7.13
N LYS A 26 -7.70 -5.00 8.27
CA LYS A 26 -8.23 -4.15 9.34
C LYS A 26 -7.14 -3.80 10.34
N LEU A 27 -7.15 -2.58 10.85
CA LEU A 27 -6.43 -2.25 12.08
C LEU A 27 -7.14 -2.95 13.26
N PRO A 28 -6.40 -3.48 14.26
CA PRO A 28 -7.03 -4.13 15.41
C PRO A 28 -7.87 -3.12 16.20
N GLY A 29 -9.19 -3.36 16.27
CA GLY A 29 -10.15 -2.55 17.03
C GLY A 29 -11.06 -1.63 16.22
N ASP A 30 -11.00 -1.67 14.88
CA ASP A 30 -11.89 -0.89 14.01
C ASP A 30 -12.94 -1.80 13.33
N ASP A 31 -14.22 -1.40 13.38
CA ASP A 31 -15.31 -2.11 12.73
C ASP A 31 -15.31 -1.90 11.20
N ASP A 32 -14.81 -0.75 10.72
CA ASP A 32 -14.80 -0.35 9.31
C ASP A 32 -13.47 -0.66 8.59
N ALA A 33 -13.51 -1.36 7.45
CA ALA A 33 -12.32 -1.63 6.64
C ALA A 33 -11.85 -0.47 5.73
N ILE A 34 -12.63 0.60 5.62
CA ILE A 34 -12.26 1.78 4.82
C ILE A 34 -11.71 2.85 5.74
N VAL A 35 -10.46 3.24 5.51
CA VAL A 35 -9.79 4.23 6.36
C VAL A 35 -10.13 5.63 5.88
N THR A 36 -10.90 6.37 6.67
CA THR A 36 -11.51 7.64 6.25
C THR A 36 -10.98 8.83 7.05
N ASP A 37 -10.38 8.57 8.21
CA ASP A 37 -9.70 9.58 9.01
C ASP A 37 -8.23 9.63 8.61
N VAL A 38 -7.72 10.84 8.31
CA VAL A 38 -6.33 11.09 7.94
C VAL A 38 -5.35 10.52 8.98
N SER A 39 -5.63 10.66 10.27
CA SER A 39 -4.80 10.08 11.33
C SER A 39 -4.77 8.55 11.27
N LYS A 40 -5.91 7.91 10.96
CA LYS A 40 -5.97 6.46 10.75
C LYS A 40 -5.22 6.04 9.47
N VAL A 41 -5.22 6.88 8.42
CA VAL A 41 -4.43 6.61 7.20
C VAL A 41 -2.94 6.61 7.52
N VAL A 42 -2.45 7.60 8.26
CA VAL A 42 -1.05 7.67 8.69
C VAL A 42 -0.69 6.44 9.53
N GLN A 43 -1.53 6.05 10.49
CA GLN A 43 -1.34 4.83 11.27
C GLN A 43 -1.28 3.58 10.38
N THR A 44 -2.18 3.47 9.41
CA THR A 44 -2.20 2.36 8.45
C THR A 44 -0.90 2.29 7.64
N LEU A 45 -0.42 3.41 7.11
CA LEU A 45 0.86 3.49 6.40
C LEU A 45 2.04 3.07 7.29
N ASN A 46 2.03 3.45 8.56
CA ASN A 46 3.02 3.02 9.54
C ASN A 46 2.93 1.51 9.83
N SER A 47 1.72 0.95 9.95
CA SER A 47 1.53 -0.50 10.10
C SER A 47 2.04 -1.27 8.88
N ILE A 48 1.87 -0.73 7.66
CA ILE A 48 2.43 -1.31 6.44
C ILE A 48 3.96 -1.27 6.44
N CYS A 49 4.56 -0.19 6.94
CA CYS A 49 6.01 -0.12 7.16
C CYS A 49 6.51 -1.19 8.13
N ILE A 50 5.79 -1.44 9.23
CA ILE A 50 6.14 -2.48 10.22
C ILE A 50 6.02 -3.88 9.59
N GLU A 51 4.93 -4.14 8.86
CA GLU A 51 4.75 -5.41 8.13
C GLU A 51 5.86 -5.60 7.09
N MET A 52 6.25 -4.55 6.36
CA MET A 52 7.36 -4.60 5.41
C MET A 52 8.66 -5.07 6.08
N ASP A 53 8.99 -4.51 7.25
CA ASP A 53 10.18 -4.89 8.02
C ASP A 53 10.10 -6.34 8.52
N SER A 54 8.94 -6.75 9.05
CA SER A 54 8.68 -8.13 9.48
C SER A 54 8.84 -9.14 8.34
N ARG A 55 8.36 -8.79 7.14
CA ARG A 55 8.53 -9.63 5.95
C ARG A 55 9.99 -9.78 5.56
N TYR A 56 10.76 -8.70 5.63
CA TYR A 56 12.20 -8.76 5.36
C TYR A 56 12.92 -9.70 6.32
N ASP A 57 12.57 -9.67 7.61
CA ASP A 57 13.10 -10.61 8.59
C ASP A 57 12.76 -12.06 8.27
N LEU A 58 11.52 -12.32 7.81
CA LEU A 58 11.10 -13.65 7.37
C LEU A 58 11.84 -14.12 6.11
N LEU A 59 12.06 -13.23 5.13
CA LEU A 59 12.88 -13.54 3.95
C LEU A 59 14.32 -13.90 4.35
N LYS A 60 14.91 -13.13 5.27
CA LYS A 60 16.27 -13.36 5.79
C LYS A 60 16.35 -14.72 6.49
N LYS A 61 15.41 -15.03 7.39
CA LYS A 61 15.34 -16.34 8.08
C LYS A 61 15.17 -17.49 7.09
N ALA A 62 14.37 -17.31 6.05
CA ALA A 62 14.14 -18.30 5.01
C ALA A 62 15.26 -18.37 3.93
N HIS A 63 16.27 -17.51 4.00
CA HIS A 63 17.37 -17.42 3.04
C HIS A 63 16.87 -17.31 1.59
N VAL A 64 16.01 -16.32 1.35
CA VAL A 64 15.41 -16.01 0.04
C VAL A 64 15.41 -14.51 -0.20
N ARG A 65 15.30 -14.10 -1.47
CA ARG A 65 15.42 -12.67 -1.85
C ARG A 65 14.09 -11.97 -2.07
N ASN A 66 13.01 -12.73 -2.26
CA ASN A 66 11.70 -12.17 -2.56
C ASN A 66 10.54 -13.03 -2.04
N LEU A 67 9.36 -12.42 -2.01
CA LEU A 67 8.12 -13.04 -1.54
C LEU A 67 7.75 -14.31 -2.33
N LYS A 68 8.01 -14.34 -3.63
CA LYS A 68 7.66 -15.48 -4.49
C LYS A 68 8.42 -16.72 -4.06
N GLU A 69 9.74 -16.63 -3.96
CA GLU A 69 10.61 -17.71 -3.47
C GLU A 69 10.24 -18.15 -2.04
N TYR A 70 9.93 -17.17 -1.18
CA TYR A 70 9.50 -17.46 0.19
C TYR A 70 8.23 -18.31 0.21
N ASN A 71 7.19 -17.88 -0.51
CA ASN A 71 5.92 -18.59 -0.55
C ASN A 71 6.05 -19.95 -1.23
N GLU A 72 6.88 -20.08 -2.27
CA GLU A 72 7.22 -21.38 -2.87
C GLU A 72 7.85 -22.32 -1.84
N LYS A 73 8.80 -21.86 -1.03
CA LYS A 73 9.35 -22.66 0.07
C LYS A 73 8.28 -23.03 1.11
N PHE A 74 7.38 -22.09 1.44
CA PHE A 74 6.29 -22.35 2.38
C PHE A 74 5.33 -23.43 1.88
N PHE A 75 4.86 -23.34 0.62
CA PHE A 75 3.98 -24.33 0.01
C PHE A 75 4.62 -25.72 -0.07
N ASN A 76 5.92 -25.79 -0.39
CA ASN A 76 6.68 -27.03 -0.43
C ASN A 76 7.05 -27.55 0.97
N ARG A 77 6.46 -27.01 2.05
CA ARG A 77 6.69 -27.39 3.46
C ARG A 77 8.17 -27.32 3.88
N ARG A 78 8.95 -26.44 3.25
CA ARG A 78 10.36 -26.20 3.57
C ARG A 78 10.57 -25.15 4.66
N LEU A 79 9.50 -24.50 5.12
CA LEU A 79 9.50 -23.52 6.20
C LEU A 79 8.62 -24.04 7.34
N ASN A 80 9.16 -24.10 8.57
CA ASN A 80 8.42 -24.59 9.73
C ASN A 80 7.53 -23.49 10.34
N PRO A 81 6.20 -23.67 10.41
CA PRO A 81 5.30 -22.72 11.05
C PRO A 81 5.58 -22.45 12.53
N GLU A 82 6.06 -23.43 13.27
CA GLU A 82 6.41 -23.29 14.70
C GLU A 82 7.59 -22.33 14.92
N LYS A 83 8.41 -22.10 13.89
CA LYS A 83 9.47 -21.09 13.90
C LYS A 83 8.99 -19.69 13.46
N GLY A 84 7.67 -19.49 13.44
CA GLY A 84 7.03 -18.22 13.07
C GLY A 84 6.88 -17.99 11.57
N HIS A 85 7.17 -18.99 10.73
CA HIS A 85 6.92 -18.87 9.30
C HIS A 85 5.43 -18.98 9.00
N LYS A 86 4.92 -18.07 8.18
CA LYS A 86 3.53 -18.05 7.72
C LYS A 86 3.49 -17.76 6.22
N PHE A 87 2.42 -18.15 5.55
CA PHE A 87 2.15 -17.69 4.19
C PHE A 87 2.02 -16.16 4.19
N MET A 88 2.65 -15.51 3.22
CA MET A 88 2.66 -14.06 3.12
C MET A 88 1.92 -13.63 1.84
N PRO A 89 0.68 -13.13 1.91
CA PRO A 89 -0.05 -12.69 0.73
C PRO A 89 0.55 -11.38 0.18
N TYR A 90 0.48 -11.19 -1.14
CA TYR A 90 0.70 -9.86 -1.72
C TYR A 90 -0.28 -8.85 -1.11
N ILE A 91 0.19 -7.62 -0.84
CA ILE A 91 -0.63 -6.51 -0.34
C ILE A 91 -0.63 -5.41 -1.41
N VAL A 92 -1.81 -4.88 -1.73
CA VAL A 92 -1.96 -3.72 -2.61
C VAL A 92 -2.65 -2.61 -1.82
N VAL A 93 -1.93 -1.50 -1.63
CA VAL A 93 -2.44 -0.29 -0.99
C VAL A 93 -2.94 0.65 -2.08
N ILE A 94 -4.19 1.09 -1.99
CA ILE A 94 -4.83 1.99 -2.96
C ILE A 94 -5.27 3.26 -2.23
N ILE A 95 -4.81 4.40 -2.71
CA ILE A 95 -5.14 5.73 -2.19
C ILE A 95 -5.76 6.53 -3.34
N ASP A 96 -7.03 6.92 -3.23
CA ASP A 96 -7.74 7.62 -4.31
C ASP A 96 -7.40 9.11 -4.40
N GLU A 97 -7.40 9.83 -3.26
CA GLU A 97 -7.07 11.25 -3.21
C GLU A 97 -5.90 11.50 -2.26
N PHE A 98 -4.71 11.19 -2.75
CA PHE A 98 -3.47 11.37 -2.02
C PHE A 98 -3.11 12.85 -1.76
N GLY A 99 -3.60 13.77 -2.59
CA GLY A 99 -3.37 15.19 -2.42
C GLY A 99 -3.95 15.73 -1.11
N ASP A 100 -5.13 15.26 -0.73
CA ASP A 100 -5.74 15.60 0.57
C ASP A 100 -4.88 15.07 1.73
N LEU A 101 -4.35 13.86 1.60
CA LEU A 101 -3.50 13.25 2.62
C LEU A 101 -2.22 14.07 2.86
N ILE A 102 -1.53 14.48 1.80
CA ILE A 102 -0.31 15.30 1.93
C ILE A 102 -0.61 16.69 2.45
N MET A 103 -1.71 17.31 2.01
CA MET A 103 -2.06 18.65 2.48
C MET A 103 -2.45 18.68 3.96
N THR A 104 -3.02 17.60 4.48
CA THR A 104 -3.43 17.51 5.90
C THR A 104 -2.32 16.97 6.81
N ALA A 105 -1.65 15.87 6.43
CA ALA A 105 -0.67 15.18 7.27
C ALA A 105 0.80 15.53 6.93
N GLY A 106 1.04 16.15 5.78
CA GLY A 106 2.38 16.56 5.34
C GLY A 106 3.40 15.42 5.39
N LYS A 107 4.50 15.64 6.12
CA LYS A 107 5.62 14.70 6.23
C LYS A 107 5.24 13.38 6.90
N GLU A 108 4.24 13.37 7.78
CA GLU A 108 3.83 12.15 8.48
C GLU A 108 3.24 11.11 7.52
N ALA A 109 2.64 11.55 6.42
CA ALA A 109 2.19 10.67 5.34
C ALA A 109 3.25 10.46 4.25
N GLU A 110 4.01 11.51 3.89
CA GLU A 110 5.01 11.43 2.81
C GLU A 110 6.12 10.42 3.10
N LEU A 111 6.67 10.42 4.32
CA LEU A 111 7.78 9.57 4.70
C LEU A 111 7.48 8.06 4.57
N PRO A 112 6.40 7.52 5.15
CA PRO A 112 6.09 6.11 4.99
C PRO A 112 5.77 5.74 3.54
N ILE A 113 5.13 6.62 2.76
CA ILE A 113 4.83 6.38 1.34
C ILE A 113 6.12 6.26 0.51
N ALA A 114 7.06 7.21 0.69
CA ALA A 114 8.35 7.15 0.02
C ALA A 114 9.10 5.85 0.37
N ARG A 115 9.09 5.47 1.65
CA ARG A 115 9.74 4.25 2.14
C ARG A 115 9.14 2.98 1.52
N ILE A 116 7.81 2.87 1.49
CA ILE A 116 7.11 1.74 0.87
C ILE A 116 7.41 1.68 -0.63
N ALA A 117 7.32 2.81 -1.34
CA ALA A 117 7.61 2.85 -2.77
C ALA A 117 9.05 2.39 -3.09
N GLN A 118 10.00 2.71 -2.22
CA GLN A 118 11.42 2.36 -2.40
C GLN A 118 11.72 0.87 -2.13
N LEU A 119 11.20 0.31 -1.04
CA LEU A 119 11.67 -0.98 -0.51
C LEU A 119 10.68 -2.13 -0.73
N ALA A 120 9.39 -1.85 -0.89
CA ALA A 120 8.36 -2.86 -0.66
C ALA A 120 8.21 -3.91 -1.80
N ARG A 121 8.84 -3.68 -2.96
CA ARG A 121 8.76 -4.57 -4.14
C ARG A 121 9.15 -6.01 -3.83
N ALA A 122 10.27 -6.22 -3.12
CA ALA A 122 10.80 -7.57 -2.88
C ALA A 122 9.90 -8.39 -1.94
N ILE A 123 9.20 -7.71 -1.04
CA ILE A 123 8.32 -8.30 -0.02
C ILE A 123 6.83 -8.32 -0.44
N GLY A 124 6.55 -7.97 -1.71
CA GLY A 124 5.25 -8.08 -2.35
C GLY A 124 4.18 -7.14 -1.79
N ILE A 125 4.57 -5.92 -1.42
CA ILE A 125 3.66 -4.83 -1.12
C ILE A 125 3.77 -3.82 -2.27
N HIS A 126 2.62 -3.41 -2.80
CA HIS A 126 2.51 -2.49 -3.92
C HIS A 126 1.58 -1.34 -3.54
N MET A 127 1.86 -0.15 -4.04
CA MET A 127 1.04 1.03 -3.79
C MET A 127 0.54 1.61 -5.11
N ILE A 128 -0.76 1.92 -5.16
CA ILE A 128 -1.44 2.64 -6.23
C ILE A 128 -1.92 3.94 -5.61
N ILE A 129 -1.47 5.06 -6.17
CA ILE A 129 -1.77 6.39 -5.66
C ILE A 129 -2.44 7.15 -6.79
N ALA A 130 -3.63 7.68 -6.53
CA ALA A 130 -4.34 8.62 -7.37
C ALA A 130 -4.46 9.97 -6.66
N THR A 131 -4.65 11.03 -7.46
CA THR A 131 -4.96 12.37 -6.97
C THR A 131 -5.52 13.19 -8.12
N GLN A 132 -6.49 14.05 -7.83
CA GLN A 132 -6.99 15.05 -8.78
C GLN A 132 -6.19 16.36 -8.73
N ARG A 133 -5.21 16.47 -7.83
CA ARG A 133 -4.39 17.67 -7.63
C ARG A 133 -2.94 17.44 -8.10
N PRO A 134 -2.66 17.49 -9.42
CA PRO A 134 -1.34 17.16 -9.97
C PRO A 134 -0.34 18.33 -9.84
N THR A 135 -0.15 18.84 -8.61
CA THR A 135 0.81 19.91 -8.31
C THR A 135 2.13 19.33 -7.78
N THR A 136 3.24 20.06 -7.94
CA THR A 136 4.57 19.64 -7.44
C THR A 136 4.65 19.55 -5.93
N ASN A 137 3.77 20.27 -5.22
CA ASN A 137 3.70 20.26 -3.77
C ASN A 137 3.04 18.97 -3.24
N ILE A 138 2.28 18.28 -4.09
CA ILE A 138 1.62 17.01 -3.76
C ILE A 138 2.43 15.85 -4.32
N ILE A 139 2.79 15.91 -5.61
CA ILE A 139 3.63 14.90 -6.25
C ILE A 139 5.09 15.38 -6.17
N THR A 140 5.67 15.27 -4.98
CA THR A 140 7.03 15.71 -4.69
C THR A 140 8.06 14.91 -5.49
N GLY A 141 9.28 15.46 -5.62
CA GLY A 141 10.39 14.77 -6.28
C GLY A 141 10.71 13.41 -5.64
N THR A 142 10.57 13.32 -4.32
CA THR A 142 10.75 12.09 -3.53
C THR A 142 9.77 11.00 -3.97
N ILE A 143 8.50 11.35 -4.18
CA ILE A 143 7.47 10.40 -4.59
C ILE A 143 7.70 9.95 -6.04
N LYS A 144 8.02 10.89 -6.93
CA LYS A 144 8.31 10.57 -8.35
C LYS A 144 9.53 9.67 -8.49
N ALA A 145 10.61 9.95 -7.75
CA ALA A 145 11.84 9.17 -7.82
C ALA A 145 11.66 7.70 -7.41
N ASN A 146 10.66 7.40 -6.57
CA ASN A 146 10.35 6.06 -6.10
C ASN A 146 9.19 5.39 -6.88
N SER A 147 8.58 6.10 -7.84
CA SER A 147 7.48 5.60 -8.65
C SER A 147 8.00 5.01 -9.96
N ARG A 148 7.59 3.77 -10.26
CA ARG A 148 7.98 3.11 -11.53
C ARG A 148 7.15 3.55 -12.71
N TYR A 149 5.95 4.07 -12.45
CA TYR A 149 5.01 4.54 -13.45
C TYR A 149 4.24 5.73 -12.89
N THR A 150 4.09 6.77 -13.70
CA THR A 150 3.33 7.97 -13.35
C THR A 150 2.69 8.48 -14.63
N GLU A 151 1.36 8.42 -14.69
CA GLU A 151 0.56 8.89 -15.82
C GLU A 151 -0.25 10.11 -15.36
N LYS A 152 -0.11 11.24 -16.06
CA LYS A 152 -1.01 12.38 -15.85
C LYS A 152 -2.17 12.26 -16.82
N ILE A 153 -3.32 11.80 -16.33
CA ILE A 153 -4.54 11.79 -17.12
C ILE A 153 -5.10 13.21 -17.17
N THR A 154 -5.15 13.78 -18.36
CA THR A 154 -5.80 15.07 -18.61
C THR A 154 -6.93 14.85 -19.60
N ASN A 155 -8.12 15.43 -19.35
CA ASN A 155 -9.15 15.54 -20.37
C ASN A 155 -8.64 16.49 -21.47
N LYS A 156 -7.87 15.97 -22.43
CA LYS A 156 -7.76 16.63 -23.72
C LYS A 156 -9.03 16.28 -24.48
N SER A 157 -9.91 17.26 -24.67
CA SER A 157 -10.94 17.14 -25.70
C SER A 157 -10.26 16.70 -27.01
N PRO A 158 -10.82 15.73 -27.75
CA PRO A 158 -10.28 15.41 -29.06
C PRO A 158 -10.36 16.68 -29.90
N VAL A 159 -9.20 17.21 -30.28
CA VAL A 159 -9.15 18.21 -31.35
C VAL A 159 -9.50 17.42 -32.60
N ILE A 160 -10.78 17.45 -32.98
CA ILE A 160 -11.22 17.02 -34.30
C ILE A 160 -10.54 17.98 -35.26
N LYS A 161 -9.49 17.51 -35.92
CA LYS A 161 -8.90 18.17 -37.10
C LYS A 161 -9.68 17.78 -38.33
#